data_AF-A0A950NGT7-F1
#
_entry.id   AF-A0A950NGT7-F1
#
_cell.length_a   1.000
_cell.length_b   1.000
_cell.length_c   1.000
_cell.angle_alpha   90.00
_cell.angle_beta   90.00
_cell.angle_gamma   90.00
#
_symmetry.space_group_name_H-M   'P 1'
#
loop_
_entity.id
_entity.type
_entity.pdbx_description
1 polymer ?
#
loop_
_entity_poly.entity_id
_entity_poly.type
_entity_poly.pdbx_seq_one_letter_code
_entity_poly.pdbx_strand_id
1 'polypeptide(L)'
;MSRTRHWSPAGLAAIAALVIGAAGCAIGAAFDPAGFCRAWLCAFLFWLGLPLAGVMLVLVHDLTGGDWMVTVRPALEAAVATMPLASFAGIPAFVGMHSLYSWTHPAADLGNVFYLNSADFLLRYALYIVLWNLLAGFVLWAPRGAASPIAPALSWLSGLGLVLLAFSASFAAIDWVLSLEPTFWSSIFPMIAGAGWFNTGLAFVLLVIAWRGGIAQGDREHIADLAAILLATTIFWAYVEFCQYLIIWEENLKTEIPWYLTRLTRPWRPVLLVSVTLGFFVPFFVLLWGPSKRSRAVVATVCALILLGRIADQWWLVLPEFGAARKLWLAASAILALGGGMVLMFNTALRYPALLRARRLPTWSADHG
;
A
#
# COMPACT_ATOMS: atom_id res chain seq x y z
N MET A 1 2.42 40.41 -0.38
CA MET A 1 1.07 39.88 -0.65
C MET A 1 0.83 38.65 0.21
N SER A 2 -0.02 38.77 1.23
CA SER A 2 -0.30 37.73 2.22
C SER A 2 -1.03 36.55 1.57
N ARG A 3 -0.33 35.43 1.36
CA ARG A 3 -0.97 34.14 1.05
C ARG A 3 -1.69 33.68 2.32
N THR A 4 -2.95 34.04 2.47
CA THR A 4 -3.82 33.40 3.48
C THR A 4 -3.84 31.91 3.18
N ARG A 5 -3.33 31.12 4.13
CA ARG A 5 -3.13 29.68 4.01
C ARG A 5 -4.50 29.00 4.14
N HIS A 6 -5.36 29.16 3.14
CA HIS A 6 -6.65 28.48 3.12
C HIS A 6 -6.41 26.98 2.88
N TRP A 7 -6.66 26.18 3.91
CA TRP A 7 -6.64 24.73 3.83
C TRP A 7 -7.74 24.27 2.86
N SER A 8 -7.44 23.33 1.94
CA SER A 8 -8.52 22.74 1.14
C SER A 8 -9.44 21.92 2.03
N PRO A 9 -10.71 21.71 1.64
CA PRO A 9 -11.61 20.76 2.30
C PRO A 9 -10.95 19.39 2.54
N ALA A 10 -10.21 18.85 1.57
CA ALA A 10 -9.46 17.60 1.72
C ALA A 10 -8.35 17.66 2.78
N GLY A 11 -7.73 18.83 2.98
CA GLY A 11 -6.70 19.02 4.02
C GLY A 11 -7.33 19.08 5.41
N LEU A 12 -8.47 19.76 5.54
CA LEU A 12 -9.24 19.79 6.79
C LEU A 12 -9.76 18.39 7.15
N ALA A 13 -10.26 17.63 6.18
CA ALA A 13 -10.68 16.25 6.39
C ALA A 13 -9.53 15.35 6.84
N ALA A 14 -8.33 15.51 6.25
CA ALA A 14 -7.14 14.76 6.66
C ALA A 14 -6.65 15.14 8.07
N ILE A 15 -6.72 16.41 8.45
CA ILE A 15 -6.44 16.87 9.83
C ILE A 15 -7.46 16.27 10.80
N ALA A 16 -8.76 16.32 10.47
CA ALA A 16 -9.80 15.74 11.30
C ALA A 16 -9.60 14.24 11.49
N ALA A 17 -9.31 13.50 10.41
CA ALA A 17 -8.97 12.08 10.46
C ALA A 17 -7.74 11.81 11.35
N LEU A 18 -6.68 12.60 11.20
CA LEU A 18 -5.47 12.52 12.04
C LEU A 18 -5.81 12.70 13.52
N VAL A 19 -6.57 13.75 13.87
CA VAL A 19 -6.90 14.09 15.26
C VAL A 19 -7.81 13.03 15.88
N ILE A 20 -8.89 12.64 15.20
CA ILE A 20 -9.83 11.63 15.68
C ILE A 20 -9.12 10.27 15.81
N GLY A 21 -8.33 9.88 14.80
CA GLY A 21 -7.56 8.67 14.82
C GLY A 21 -6.52 8.65 15.93
N ALA A 22 -5.75 9.74 16.10
CA ALA A 22 -4.74 9.86 17.14
C ALA A 22 -5.34 9.80 18.55
N ALA A 23 -6.53 10.40 18.77
CA ALA A 23 -7.24 10.28 20.03
C ALA A 23 -7.63 8.82 20.33
N GLY A 24 -8.18 8.10 19.35
CA GLY A 24 -8.50 6.68 19.49
C GLY A 24 -7.26 5.81 19.74
N CYS A 25 -6.15 6.10 19.04
CA CYS A 25 -4.87 5.44 19.26
C CYS A 25 -4.29 5.73 20.66
N ALA A 26 -4.41 6.95 21.17
CA ALA A 26 -3.95 7.30 22.52
C ALA A 26 -4.74 6.55 23.59
N ILE A 27 -6.06 6.42 23.42
CA ILE A 27 -6.90 5.58 24.29
C ILE A 27 -6.44 4.12 24.20
N GLY A 28 -6.26 3.58 23.00
CA GLY A 28 -5.74 2.22 22.80
C GLY A 28 -4.39 2.00 23.47
N ALA A 29 -3.43 2.91 23.29
CA ALA A 29 -2.10 2.81 23.87
C ALA A 29 -2.12 2.90 25.41
N ALA A 30 -3.04 3.66 26.00
CA ALA A 30 -3.15 3.81 27.45
C ALA A 30 -3.83 2.61 28.14
N PHE A 31 -4.88 2.04 27.53
CA PHE A 31 -5.71 1.02 28.16
C PHE A 31 -5.51 -0.40 27.60
N ASP A 32 -4.95 -0.53 26.39
CA ASP A 32 -4.71 -1.80 25.71
C ASP A 32 -3.48 -1.73 24.77
N PRO A 33 -2.25 -1.59 25.31
CA PRO A 33 -1.05 -1.40 24.50
C PRO A 33 -0.84 -2.50 23.44
N ALA A 34 -1.16 -3.75 23.77
CA ALA A 34 -1.08 -4.87 22.84
C ALA A 34 -2.10 -4.73 21.69
N GLY A 35 -3.34 -4.35 22.00
CA GLY A 35 -4.34 -4.06 20.97
C GLY A 35 -3.94 -2.88 20.08
N PHE A 36 -3.29 -1.86 20.64
CA PHE A 36 -2.74 -0.75 19.87
C PHE A 36 -1.68 -1.24 18.88
N CYS A 37 -0.70 -2.06 19.28
CA CYS A 37 0.33 -2.56 18.36
C CYS A 37 -0.28 -3.36 17.19
N ARG A 38 -1.31 -4.18 17.45
CA ARG A 38 -2.03 -4.98 16.43
C ARG A 38 -2.79 -4.09 15.44
N ALA A 39 -3.51 -3.10 15.97
CA ALA A 39 -4.24 -2.12 15.17
C ALA A 39 -3.28 -1.25 14.33
N TRP A 40 -2.16 -0.84 14.92
CA TRP A 40 -1.15 -0.03 14.25
C TRP A 40 -0.44 -0.81 13.13
N LEU A 41 -0.16 -2.10 13.34
CA LEU A 41 0.36 -2.98 12.29
C LEU A 41 -0.58 -3.01 11.07
N CYS A 42 -1.89 -3.16 11.28
CA CYS A 42 -2.87 -3.12 10.17
C CYS A 42 -2.81 -1.78 9.40
N ALA A 43 -2.73 -0.66 10.12
CA ALA A 43 -2.66 0.66 9.52
C ALA A 43 -1.35 0.86 8.74
N PHE A 44 -0.23 0.43 9.32
CA PHE A 44 1.08 0.47 8.69
C PHE A 44 1.08 -0.31 7.36
N LEU A 45 0.62 -1.56 7.37
CA LEU A 45 0.59 -2.41 6.17
C LEU A 45 -0.32 -1.82 5.07
N PHE A 46 -1.48 -1.27 5.44
CA PHE A 46 -2.37 -0.60 4.49
C PHE A 46 -1.70 0.64 3.87
N TRP A 47 -1.20 1.57 4.68
CA TRP A 47 -0.66 2.83 4.19
C TRP A 47 0.70 2.68 3.49
N LEU A 48 1.44 1.61 3.79
CA LEU A 48 2.67 1.27 3.09
C LEU A 48 2.44 1.00 1.59
N GLY A 49 1.27 0.47 1.23
CA GLY A 49 0.93 0.22 -0.18
C GLY A 49 0.97 1.48 -1.05
N LEU A 50 0.68 2.66 -0.49
CA LEU A 50 0.68 3.92 -1.24
C LEU A 50 2.04 4.25 -1.89
N PRO A 51 3.13 4.43 -1.13
CA PRO A 51 4.43 4.73 -1.72
C PRO A 51 5.04 3.54 -2.48
N LEU A 52 4.79 2.28 -2.07
CA LEU A 52 5.30 1.11 -2.78
C LEU A 52 4.73 1.00 -4.20
N ALA A 53 3.41 1.20 -4.37
CA ALA A 53 2.79 1.24 -5.69
C ALA A 53 3.32 2.41 -6.53
N GLY A 54 3.56 3.56 -5.90
CA GLY A 54 4.16 4.73 -6.52
C GLY A 54 5.55 4.44 -7.11
N VAL A 55 6.43 3.82 -6.31
CA VAL A 55 7.76 3.40 -6.75
C VAL A 55 7.63 2.40 -7.88
N MET A 56 6.86 1.33 -7.70
CA MET A 56 6.70 0.27 -8.69
C MET A 56 6.21 0.79 -10.04
N LEU A 57 5.17 1.63 -10.06
CA LEU A 57 4.60 2.15 -11.31
C LEU A 57 5.55 3.07 -12.07
N VAL A 58 6.36 3.88 -11.38
CA VAL A 58 7.37 4.70 -12.06
C VAL A 58 8.48 3.82 -12.62
N LEU A 59 8.96 2.83 -11.87
CA LEU A 59 10.01 1.93 -12.36
C LEU A 59 9.53 1.05 -13.53
N VAL A 60 8.28 0.55 -13.50
CA VAL A 60 7.68 -0.18 -14.62
C VAL A 60 7.57 0.70 -15.85
N HIS A 61 7.13 1.95 -15.69
CA HIS A 61 7.05 2.89 -16.81
C HIS A 61 8.40 3.20 -17.44
N ASP A 62 9.47 3.25 -16.62
CA ASP A 62 10.82 3.43 -17.16
C ASP A 62 11.26 2.27 -18.09
N LEU A 63 10.59 1.11 -18.02
CA LEU A 63 10.81 -0.04 -18.91
C LEU A 63 9.82 -0.07 -20.08
N THR A 64 8.55 0.26 -19.85
CA THR A 64 7.46 0.05 -20.83
C THR A 64 7.11 1.29 -21.64
N GLY A 65 7.40 2.49 -21.12
CA GLY A 65 6.90 3.75 -21.67
C GLY A 65 5.37 3.89 -21.57
N GLY A 66 4.83 4.82 -22.37
CA GLY A 66 3.39 5.10 -22.49
C GLY A 66 2.99 6.51 -22.01
N ASP A 67 2.07 7.13 -22.73
CA ASP A 67 1.67 8.53 -22.51
C ASP A 67 0.79 8.72 -21.26
N TRP A 68 0.17 7.64 -20.77
CA TRP A 68 -0.65 7.62 -19.55
C TRP A 68 0.12 8.14 -18.32
N MET A 69 1.45 7.97 -18.30
CA MET A 69 2.31 8.45 -17.21
C MET A 69 2.31 9.97 -17.07
N VAL A 70 2.11 10.72 -18.16
CA VAL A 70 2.10 12.20 -18.10
C VAL A 70 1.01 12.70 -17.15
N THR A 71 -0.16 12.06 -17.16
CA THR A 71 -1.29 12.42 -16.29
C THR A 71 -1.09 11.94 -14.85
N VAL A 72 -0.53 10.75 -14.63
CA VAL A 72 -0.45 10.14 -13.28
C VAL A 72 0.84 10.47 -12.53
N ARG A 73 1.92 10.85 -13.23
CA ARG A 73 3.25 11.10 -12.63
C ARG A 73 3.22 12.04 -11.42
N PRO A 74 2.54 13.20 -11.43
CA PRO A 74 2.50 14.07 -10.24
C PRO A 74 1.90 13.39 -9.02
N ALA A 75 0.86 12.57 -9.21
CA ALA A 75 0.22 11.84 -8.12
C ALA A 75 1.10 10.66 -7.65
N LEU A 76 1.81 9.99 -8.55
CA LEU A 76 2.78 8.95 -8.18
C LEU A 76 3.98 9.55 -7.42
N GLU A 77 4.55 10.66 -7.88
CA GLU A 77 5.63 11.36 -7.17
C GLU A 77 5.17 11.81 -5.77
N ALA A 78 3.93 12.28 -5.64
CA ALA A 78 3.34 12.60 -4.34
C ALA A 78 3.15 11.36 -3.45
N ALA A 79 2.78 10.21 -4.02
CA ALA A 79 2.71 8.93 -3.31
C ALA A 79 4.10 8.49 -2.84
N VAL A 80 5.09 8.50 -3.71
CA VAL A 80 6.50 8.15 -3.41
C VAL A 80 7.08 9.05 -2.34
N ALA A 81 6.74 10.35 -2.36
CA ALA A 81 7.18 11.29 -1.34
C ALA A 81 6.73 10.88 0.07
N THR A 82 5.66 10.09 0.23
CA THR A 82 5.22 9.57 1.53
C THR A 82 6.05 8.41 2.07
N MET A 83 7.01 7.88 1.30
CA MET A 83 7.84 6.72 1.67
C MET A 83 8.54 6.86 3.03
N PRO A 84 9.15 8.01 3.41
CA PRO A 84 9.77 8.14 4.72
C PRO A 84 8.75 7.93 5.85
N LEU A 85 7.59 8.60 5.79
CA LEU A 85 6.56 8.42 6.81
C LEU A 85 6.06 6.98 6.85
N ALA A 86 5.80 6.37 5.70
CA ALA A 86 5.28 5.01 5.62
C ALA A 86 6.28 3.97 6.17
N SER A 87 7.53 4.02 5.73
CA SER A 87 8.56 3.06 6.12
C SER A 87 8.88 3.11 7.61
N PHE A 88 8.94 4.31 8.21
CA PHE A 88 9.13 4.49 9.66
C PHE A 88 7.88 4.21 10.50
N ALA A 89 6.68 4.16 9.89
CA ALA A 89 5.44 3.93 10.62
C ALA A 89 5.31 2.51 11.19
N GLY A 90 6.20 1.56 10.88
CA GLY A 90 6.23 0.25 11.54
C GLY A 90 6.72 0.30 13.00
N ILE A 91 7.49 1.34 13.38
CA ILE A 91 8.15 1.42 14.70
C ILE A 91 7.17 1.24 15.88
N PRO A 92 6.03 1.94 15.97
CA PRO A 92 5.12 1.77 17.11
C PRO A 92 4.56 0.35 17.26
N ALA A 93 4.40 -0.40 16.16
CA ALA A 93 4.01 -1.81 16.23
C ALA A 93 5.17 -2.67 16.76
N PHE A 94 6.39 -2.46 16.24
CA PHE A 94 7.54 -3.31 16.55
C PHE A 94 8.20 -3.02 17.90
N VAL A 95 8.01 -1.83 18.48
CA VAL A 95 8.32 -1.59 19.91
C VAL A 95 7.55 -2.56 20.80
N GLY A 96 6.31 -2.89 20.44
CA GLY A 96 5.49 -3.90 21.11
C GLY A 96 5.57 -5.29 20.49
N MET A 97 6.65 -5.65 19.79
CA MET A 97 6.75 -6.89 19.01
C MET A 97 6.43 -8.16 19.81
N HIS A 98 6.76 -8.19 21.11
CA HIS A 98 6.45 -9.32 21.99
C HIS A 98 4.95 -9.59 22.15
N SER A 99 4.09 -8.60 21.88
CA SER A 99 2.63 -8.77 21.89
C SER A 99 2.05 -9.21 20.55
N LEU A 100 2.87 -9.16 19.49
CA LEU A 100 2.51 -9.49 18.11
C LEU A 100 3.02 -10.86 17.70
N TYR A 101 4.26 -11.19 18.06
CA TYR A 101 4.96 -12.34 17.52
C TYR A 101 5.29 -13.35 18.61
N SER A 102 4.72 -14.56 18.50
CA SER A 102 4.92 -15.65 19.44
C SER A 102 6.37 -16.15 19.48
N TRP A 103 7.08 -16.08 18.35
CA TRP A 103 8.49 -16.49 18.21
C TRP A 103 9.49 -15.62 18.99
N THR A 104 9.04 -14.49 19.56
CA THR A 104 9.88 -13.64 20.42
C THR A 104 9.96 -14.13 21.86
N HIS A 105 9.19 -15.16 22.23
CA HIS A 105 9.15 -15.71 23.59
C HIS A 105 10.04 -16.96 23.73
N PRO A 106 10.65 -17.21 24.90
CA PRO A 106 11.63 -18.28 25.09
C PRO A 106 11.13 -19.72 24.83
N ALA A 107 9.82 -19.94 24.76
CA ALA A 107 9.21 -21.25 24.56
C ALA A 107 8.94 -21.60 23.08
N ALA A 108 9.34 -20.74 22.14
CA ALA A 108 9.17 -20.99 20.72
C ALA A 108 10.27 -21.93 20.20
N ASP A 109 10.10 -23.25 20.40
CA ASP A 109 10.95 -24.28 19.80
C ASP A 109 10.69 -24.36 18.29
N LEU A 110 11.25 -23.42 17.54
CA LEU A 110 11.07 -23.27 16.10
C LEU A 110 12.35 -23.66 15.36
N GLY A 111 12.25 -24.44 14.28
CA GLY A 111 13.41 -24.81 13.46
C GLY A 111 14.04 -23.64 12.67
N ASN A 112 13.43 -22.46 12.69
CA ASN A 112 13.82 -21.29 11.89
C ASN A 112 14.33 -20.09 12.72
N VAL A 113 14.85 -20.31 13.94
CA VAL A 113 15.43 -19.25 14.80
C VAL A 113 16.54 -18.47 14.11
N PHE A 114 17.25 -19.08 13.15
CA PHE A 114 18.26 -18.41 12.33
C PHE A 114 17.69 -17.23 11.51
N TYR A 115 16.37 -17.21 11.27
CA TYR A 115 15.67 -16.14 10.56
C TYR A 115 14.73 -15.37 11.50
N LEU A 116 13.90 -16.08 12.28
CA LEU A 116 12.94 -15.52 13.22
C LEU A 116 13.59 -15.32 14.61
N ASN A 117 14.33 -14.22 14.74
CA ASN A 117 14.78 -13.70 16.03
C ASN A 117 14.67 -12.16 16.02
N SER A 118 14.55 -11.56 17.21
CA SER A 118 14.24 -10.14 17.31
C SER A 118 15.33 -9.23 16.74
N ALA A 119 16.61 -9.61 16.89
CA ALA A 119 17.73 -8.80 16.41
C ALA A 119 17.76 -8.75 14.87
N ASP A 120 17.70 -9.92 14.22
CA ASP A 120 17.74 -10.00 12.75
C ASP A 120 16.47 -9.45 12.12
N PHE A 121 15.30 -9.60 12.77
CA PHE A 121 14.05 -8.96 12.35
C PHE A 121 14.19 -7.44 12.31
N LEU A 122 14.73 -6.83 13.38
CA LEU A 122 14.91 -5.38 13.44
C LEU A 122 16.00 -4.88 12.47
N LEU A 123 17.06 -5.68 12.26
CA LEU A 123 18.07 -5.41 11.24
C LEU A 123 17.43 -5.40 9.83
N ARG A 124 16.65 -6.43 9.49
CA ARG A 124 15.93 -6.49 8.21
C ARG A 124 14.96 -5.32 8.05
N TYR A 125 14.22 -4.98 9.10
CA TYR A 125 13.35 -3.80 9.09
C TYR A 125 14.12 -2.51 8.77
N ALA A 126 15.28 -2.29 9.41
CA ALA A 126 16.13 -1.15 9.12
C ALA A 126 16.65 -1.16 7.67
N LEU A 127 17.04 -2.33 7.15
CA LEU A 127 17.45 -2.49 5.75
C LEU A 127 16.31 -2.16 4.77
N TYR A 128 15.06 -2.55 5.07
CA TYR A 128 13.89 -2.20 4.27
C TYR A 128 13.65 -0.69 4.26
N ILE A 129 13.74 -0.02 5.41
CA ILE A 129 13.64 1.44 5.51
C ILE A 129 14.69 2.10 4.60
N VAL A 130 15.96 1.70 4.72
CA VAL A 130 17.05 2.29 3.92
C VAL A 130 16.79 2.05 2.43
N LEU A 131 16.58 0.80 2.03
CA LEU A 131 16.39 0.42 0.63
C LEU A 131 15.21 1.15 -0.01
N TRP A 132 14.04 1.17 0.64
CA TRP A 132 12.84 1.77 0.06
C TRP A 132 12.93 3.29 -0.01
N ASN A 133 13.58 3.95 0.95
CA ASN A 133 13.85 5.39 0.85
C ASN A 133 14.88 5.71 -0.24
N LEU A 134 15.89 4.85 -0.47
CA LEU A 134 16.81 5.00 -1.59
C LEU A 134 16.10 4.83 -2.94
N LEU A 135 15.21 3.83 -3.07
CA LEU A 135 14.37 3.64 -4.26
C LEU A 135 13.42 4.82 -4.47
N ALA A 136 12.80 5.33 -3.41
CA ALA A 136 11.96 6.53 -3.48
C ALA A 136 12.75 7.76 -3.93
N GLY A 137 13.96 7.98 -3.38
CA GLY A 137 14.86 9.03 -3.81
C GLY A 137 15.26 8.90 -5.28
N PHE A 138 15.59 7.69 -5.73
CA PHE A 138 15.88 7.40 -7.14
C PHE A 138 14.67 7.71 -8.04
N VAL A 139 13.46 7.36 -7.63
CA VAL A 139 12.22 7.66 -8.35
C VAL A 139 11.94 9.16 -8.43
N LEU A 140 12.23 9.91 -7.37
CA LEU A 140 11.95 11.36 -7.31
C LEU A 140 13.01 12.22 -7.99
N TRP A 141 14.29 11.81 -7.93
CA TRP A 141 15.42 12.69 -8.27
C TRP A 141 16.20 12.27 -9.51
N ALA A 142 16.04 11.04 -10.01
CA ALA A 142 16.70 10.67 -11.25
C ALA A 142 16.12 11.47 -12.44
N PRO A 143 16.96 11.89 -13.42
CA PRO A 143 16.55 12.76 -14.50
C PRO A 143 15.68 12.01 -15.51
N ARG A 144 14.35 12.00 -15.27
CA ARG A 144 13.35 11.48 -16.20
C ARG A 144 12.89 12.61 -17.12
N GLY A 145 13.21 12.50 -18.40
CA GLY A 145 12.67 13.39 -19.44
C GLY A 145 11.16 13.21 -19.59
N ALA A 146 10.53 14.12 -20.35
CA ALA A 146 9.13 13.97 -20.75
C ALA A 146 8.94 12.96 -21.89
N ALA A 147 10.01 12.67 -22.65
CA ALA A 147 9.98 11.80 -23.82
C ALA A 147 10.22 10.33 -23.46
N SER A 148 9.49 9.45 -24.15
CA SER A 148 9.74 8.00 -24.21
C SER A 148 10.45 7.69 -25.54
N PRO A 149 11.46 6.80 -25.57
CA PRO A 149 11.95 5.96 -24.47
C PRO A 149 12.92 6.70 -23.53
N ILE A 150 12.97 6.23 -22.28
CA ILE A 150 13.92 6.72 -21.28
C ILE A 150 15.34 6.23 -21.61
N ALA A 151 16.36 6.98 -21.20
CA ALA A 151 17.76 6.61 -21.38
C ALA A 151 18.05 5.16 -20.91
N PRO A 152 18.75 4.33 -21.72
CA PRO A 152 18.94 2.90 -21.42
C PRO A 152 19.54 2.61 -20.05
N ALA A 153 20.51 3.42 -19.62
CA ALA A 153 21.14 3.26 -18.30
C ALA A 153 20.14 3.46 -17.15
N LEU A 154 19.22 4.41 -17.27
CA LEU A 154 18.18 4.65 -16.27
C LEU A 154 17.15 3.51 -16.26
N SER A 155 16.77 3.02 -17.45
CA SER A 155 15.87 1.88 -17.60
C SER A 155 16.44 0.61 -16.94
N TRP A 156 17.73 0.32 -17.12
CA TRP A 156 18.42 -0.79 -16.43
C TRP A 156 18.41 -0.66 -14.91
N LEU A 157 18.68 0.54 -14.39
CA LEU A 157 18.61 0.80 -12.94
C LEU A 157 17.18 0.62 -12.41
N SER A 158 16.16 1.01 -13.20
CA SER A 158 14.77 0.77 -12.83
C SER A 158 14.40 -0.71 -12.83
N GLY A 159 14.92 -1.49 -13.78
CA GLY A 159 14.81 -2.96 -13.76
C GLY A 159 15.42 -3.58 -12.50
N LEU A 160 16.64 -3.16 -12.13
CA LEU A 160 17.27 -3.60 -10.87
C LEU A 160 16.44 -3.16 -9.65
N GLY A 161 15.93 -1.93 -9.65
CA GLY A 161 15.06 -1.41 -8.59
C GLY A 161 13.79 -2.25 -8.40
N LEU A 162 13.18 -2.74 -9.48
CA LEU A 162 12.01 -3.63 -9.41
C LEU A 162 12.37 -4.99 -8.79
N VAL A 163 13.52 -5.57 -9.13
CA VAL A 163 14.00 -6.81 -8.53
C VAL A 163 14.22 -6.62 -7.03
N LEU A 164 14.93 -5.57 -6.64
CA LEU A 164 15.19 -5.24 -5.23
C LEU A 164 13.89 -4.99 -4.46
N LEU A 165 12.94 -4.25 -5.07
CA LEU A 165 11.62 -4.00 -4.48
C LEU A 165 10.84 -5.30 -4.30
N ALA A 166 10.79 -6.18 -5.31
CA ALA A 166 10.05 -7.43 -5.25
C ALA A 166 10.59 -8.36 -4.15
N PHE A 167 11.90 -8.56 -4.09
CA PHE A 167 12.51 -9.41 -3.05
C PHE A 167 12.36 -8.80 -1.65
N SER A 168 12.65 -7.51 -1.49
CA SER A 168 12.51 -6.86 -0.17
C SER A 168 11.07 -6.80 0.33
N ALA A 169 10.09 -6.51 -0.55
CA ALA A 169 8.67 -6.58 -0.21
C ALA A 169 8.23 -8.00 0.13
N SER A 170 8.80 -9.01 -0.54
CA SER A 170 8.49 -10.41 -0.24
C SER A 170 8.98 -10.81 1.16
N PHE A 171 10.23 -10.50 1.50
CA PHE A 171 10.74 -10.78 2.84
C PHE A 171 10.02 -9.95 3.91
N ALA A 172 9.66 -8.70 3.62
CA ALA A 172 8.86 -7.87 4.52
C ALA A 172 7.46 -8.46 4.78
N ALA A 173 6.81 -9.06 3.79
CA ALA A 173 5.53 -9.75 3.97
C ALA A 173 5.67 -11.00 4.85
N ILE A 174 6.78 -11.74 4.70
CA ILE A 174 7.11 -12.88 5.57
C ILE A 174 7.30 -12.38 7.01
N ASP A 175 8.17 -11.39 7.19
CA ASP A 175 8.51 -10.84 8.49
C ASP A 175 7.27 -10.28 9.21
N TRP A 176 6.48 -9.42 8.55
CA TRP A 176 5.49 -8.63 9.25
C TRP A 176 4.10 -9.25 9.35
N VAL A 177 3.79 -10.21 8.48
CA VAL A 177 2.44 -10.79 8.41
C VAL A 177 2.48 -12.31 8.52
N LEU A 178 3.27 -13.00 7.69
CA LEU A 178 3.31 -14.46 7.74
C LEU A 178 3.84 -14.95 9.10
N SER A 179 4.87 -14.29 9.64
CA SER A 179 5.47 -14.68 10.92
C SER A 179 4.60 -14.41 12.16
N LEU A 180 3.42 -13.78 12.00
CA LEU A 180 2.42 -13.70 13.08
C LEU A 180 1.99 -15.11 13.52
N GLU A 181 1.96 -16.05 12.58
CA GLU A 181 1.77 -17.48 12.84
C GLU A 181 2.98 -18.27 12.32
N PRO A 182 4.03 -18.48 13.14
CA PRO A 182 5.30 -19.04 12.68
C PRO A 182 5.23 -20.51 12.26
N THR A 183 4.15 -21.22 12.59
CA THR A 183 3.95 -22.61 12.15
C THR A 183 3.26 -22.72 10.78
N PHE A 184 2.70 -21.61 10.29
CA PHE A 184 2.10 -21.53 8.96
C PHE A 184 3.13 -21.07 7.93
N TRP A 185 3.12 -21.70 6.76
CA TRP A 185 4.00 -21.37 5.65
C TRP A 185 3.22 -21.32 4.34
N SER A 186 3.57 -20.38 3.46
CA SER A 186 3.06 -20.30 2.11
C SER A 186 4.04 -19.55 1.22
N SER A 187 4.47 -20.19 0.13
CA SER A 187 5.40 -19.59 -0.83
C SER A 187 4.77 -18.48 -1.67
N ILE A 188 3.44 -18.50 -1.87
CA ILE A 188 2.71 -17.49 -2.64
C ILE A 188 2.26 -16.30 -1.79
N PHE A 189 2.26 -16.43 -0.46
CA PHE A 189 1.83 -15.39 0.48
C PHE A 189 2.51 -14.03 0.27
N PRO A 190 3.84 -13.95 0.02
CA PRO A 190 4.48 -12.65 -0.20
C PRO A 190 3.97 -11.95 -1.47
N MET A 191 3.62 -12.72 -2.50
CA MET A 191 3.03 -12.21 -3.73
C MET A 191 1.61 -11.67 -3.49
N ILE A 192 0.82 -12.35 -2.66
CA ILE A 192 -0.51 -11.91 -2.22
C ILE A 192 -0.41 -10.54 -1.52
N ALA A 193 0.46 -10.44 -0.52
CA ALA A 193 0.64 -9.20 0.24
C ALA A 193 1.12 -8.06 -0.67
N GLY A 194 2.11 -8.31 -1.52
CA GLY A 194 2.62 -7.34 -2.49
C GLY A 194 1.54 -6.86 -3.47
N ALA A 195 0.73 -7.77 -4.02
CA ALA A 195 -0.39 -7.41 -4.89
C ALA A 195 -1.46 -6.59 -4.16
N GLY A 196 -1.72 -6.90 -2.88
CA GLY A 196 -2.63 -6.13 -2.02
C GLY A 196 -2.14 -4.69 -1.77
N TRP A 197 -0.86 -4.54 -1.45
CA TRP A 197 -0.20 -3.23 -1.29
C TRP A 197 -0.20 -2.42 -2.58
N PHE A 198 0.10 -3.07 -3.71
CA PHE A 198 0.06 -2.43 -5.03
C PHE A 198 -1.36 -1.91 -5.35
N ASN A 199 -2.38 -2.76 -5.18
CA ASN A 199 -3.78 -2.38 -5.40
C ASN A 199 -4.20 -1.21 -4.51
N THR A 200 -3.74 -1.19 -3.26
CA THR A 200 -4.01 -0.08 -2.32
C THR A 200 -3.48 1.24 -2.85
N GLY A 201 -2.21 1.28 -3.25
CA GLY A 201 -1.60 2.51 -3.73
C GLY A 201 -2.13 2.97 -5.09
N LEU A 202 -2.33 2.06 -6.04
CA LEU A 202 -2.92 2.39 -7.35
C LEU A 202 -4.36 2.88 -7.21
N ALA A 203 -5.19 2.23 -6.39
CA ALA A 203 -6.56 2.67 -6.14
C ALA A 203 -6.59 4.08 -5.50
N PHE A 204 -5.70 4.36 -4.53
CA PHE A 204 -5.61 5.67 -3.90
C PHE A 204 -5.21 6.76 -4.89
N VAL A 205 -4.16 6.53 -5.69
CA VAL A 205 -3.69 7.49 -6.70
C VAL A 205 -4.79 7.76 -7.73
N LEU A 206 -5.44 6.72 -8.24
CA LEU A 206 -6.50 6.84 -9.22
C LEU A 206 -7.75 7.53 -8.64
N LEU A 207 -8.08 7.29 -7.36
CA LEU A 207 -9.15 8.00 -6.65
C LEU A 207 -8.89 9.52 -6.63
N VAL A 208 -7.67 9.93 -6.28
CA VAL A 208 -7.30 11.34 -6.24
C VAL A 208 -7.41 11.98 -7.63
N ILE A 209 -6.92 11.30 -8.67
CA ILE A 209 -6.99 11.79 -10.05
C ILE A 209 -8.45 11.95 -10.49
N ALA A 210 -9.27 10.92 -10.27
CA ALA A 210 -10.68 10.93 -10.64
C ALA A 210 -11.47 12.02 -9.89
N TRP A 211 -11.13 12.29 -8.63
CA TRP A 211 -11.82 13.29 -7.79
C TRP A 211 -11.41 14.74 -8.08
N ARG A 212 -10.14 15.02 -8.36
CA ARG A 212 -9.64 16.40 -8.56
C ARG A 212 -10.03 17.03 -9.89
N GLY A 213 -10.32 16.24 -10.91
CA GLY A 213 -11.11 16.69 -12.06
C GLY A 213 -10.52 17.76 -12.98
N GLY A 214 -9.19 17.93 -13.10
CA GLY A 214 -8.62 18.78 -14.16
C GLY A 214 -9.07 18.31 -15.55
N ILE A 215 -9.41 19.21 -16.47
CA ILE A 215 -9.85 18.84 -17.83
C ILE A 215 -8.73 19.27 -18.79
N ALA A 216 -7.78 18.37 -19.01
CA ALA A 216 -6.98 18.38 -20.23
C ALA A 216 -7.61 17.41 -21.25
N GLN A 217 -7.50 17.73 -22.54
CA GLN A 217 -7.81 16.77 -23.61
C GLN A 217 -6.96 15.49 -23.40
N GLY A 218 -7.59 14.31 -23.41
CA GLY A 218 -6.94 13.01 -23.18
C GLY A 218 -7.18 12.37 -21.79
N ASP A 219 -7.69 13.11 -20.80
CA ASP A 219 -7.82 12.59 -19.42
C ASP A 219 -8.76 11.38 -19.28
N ARG A 220 -9.78 11.25 -20.12
CA ARG A 220 -10.72 10.11 -20.05
C ARG A 220 -10.11 8.81 -20.53
N GLU A 221 -9.20 8.90 -21.51
CA GLU A 221 -8.49 7.75 -22.06
C GLU A 221 -7.43 7.27 -21.07
N HIS A 222 -6.64 8.20 -20.52
CA HIS A 222 -5.66 7.86 -19.49
C HIS A 222 -6.30 7.29 -18.21
N ILE A 223 -7.47 7.80 -17.78
CA ILE A 223 -8.21 7.20 -16.67
C ILE A 223 -8.68 5.78 -17.02
N ALA A 224 -9.11 5.54 -18.25
CA ALA A 224 -9.52 4.21 -18.68
C ALA A 224 -8.35 3.22 -18.72
N ASP A 225 -7.17 3.66 -19.14
CA ASP A 225 -5.95 2.86 -19.12
C ASP A 225 -5.54 2.49 -17.69
N LEU A 226 -5.54 3.47 -16.78
CA LEU A 226 -5.25 3.23 -15.36
C LEU A 226 -6.30 2.32 -14.71
N ALA A 227 -7.59 2.48 -15.06
CA ALA A 227 -8.65 1.60 -14.59
C ALA A 227 -8.50 0.17 -15.15
N ALA A 228 -7.95 0.01 -16.36
CA ALA A 228 -7.62 -1.29 -16.91
C ALA A 228 -6.44 -1.94 -16.17
N ILE A 229 -5.39 -1.17 -15.83
CA ILE A 229 -4.28 -1.66 -14.98
C ILE A 229 -4.80 -2.05 -13.60
N LEU A 230 -5.66 -1.24 -12.99
CA LEU A 230 -6.27 -1.55 -11.69
C LEU A 230 -7.13 -2.82 -11.75
N LEU A 231 -7.92 -3.01 -12.82
CA LEU A 231 -8.68 -4.23 -13.03
C LEU A 231 -7.75 -5.46 -13.15
N ALA A 232 -6.71 -5.37 -13.98
CA ALA A 232 -5.77 -6.47 -14.20
C ALA A 232 -5.05 -6.87 -12.89
N THR A 233 -4.60 -5.89 -12.10
CA THR A 233 -3.93 -6.12 -10.82
C THR A 233 -4.88 -6.56 -9.70
N THR A 234 -6.15 -6.16 -9.77
CA THR A 234 -7.22 -6.69 -8.91
C THR A 234 -7.53 -8.16 -9.23
N ILE A 235 -7.58 -8.53 -10.52
CA ILE A 235 -7.71 -9.93 -10.96
C ILE A 235 -6.51 -10.74 -10.52
N PHE A 236 -5.29 -10.22 -10.70
CA PHE A 236 -4.07 -10.87 -10.27
C PHE A 236 -4.06 -11.15 -8.76
N TRP A 237 -4.41 -10.17 -7.93
CA TRP A 237 -4.53 -10.34 -6.48
C TRP A 237 -5.53 -11.45 -6.13
N ALA A 238 -6.73 -11.42 -6.70
CA ALA A 238 -7.75 -12.44 -6.44
C ALA A 238 -7.32 -13.83 -6.91
N TYR A 239 -6.60 -13.90 -8.03
CA TYR A 239 -6.04 -15.14 -8.54
C TYR A 239 -5.04 -15.75 -7.56
N VAL A 240 -4.04 -14.99 -7.10
CA VAL A 240 -3.02 -15.53 -6.18
C VAL A 240 -3.61 -15.87 -4.81
N GLU A 241 -4.55 -15.06 -4.30
CA GLU A 241 -5.29 -15.33 -3.06
C GLU A 241 -6.07 -16.64 -3.17
N PHE A 242 -6.82 -16.81 -4.26
CA PHE A 242 -7.61 -18.01 -4.50
C PHE A 242 -6.73 -19.24 -4.70
N CYS A 243 -5.59 -19.13 -5.39
CA CYS A 243 -4.65 -20.22 -5.54
C CYS A 243 -4.12 -20.72 -4.19
N GLN A 244 -3.74 -19.81 -3.27
CA GLN A 244 -3.32 -20.20 -1.93
C GLN A 244 -4.44 -20.95 -1.20
N TYR A 245 -5.65 -20.40 -1.23
CA TYR A 245 -6.81 -21.03 -0.59
C TYR A 245 -7.09 -22.41 -1.17
N LEU A 246 -7.13 -22.55 -2.50
CA LEU A 246 -7.44 -23.79 -3.18
C LEU A 246 -6.43 -24.90 -2.85
N ILE A 247 -5.13 -24.58 -2.89
CA ILE A 247 -4.08 -25.56 -2.59
C ILE A 247 -4.21 -26.08 -1.15
N ILE A 248 -4.32 -25.16 -0.18
CA ILE A 248 -4.41 -25.53 1.24
C ILE A 248 -5.74 -26.25 1.54
N TRP A 249 -6.83 -25.87 0.88
CA TRP A 249 -8.12 -26.52 1.04
C TRP A 249 -8.14 -27.94 0.45
N GLU A 250 -7.56 -28.14 -0.73
CA GLU A 250 -7.44 -29.46 -1.38
C GLU A 250 -6.53 -30.41 -0.59
N GLU A 251 -5.35 -29.94 -0.17
CA GLU A 251 -4.38 -30.78 0.54
C GLU A 251 -4.80 -31.04 2.00
N ASN A 252 -5.48 -30.06 2.61
CA ASN A 252 -6.06 -30.15 3.96
C ASN A 252 -5.07 -30.68 5.02
N LEU A 253 -3.80 -30.25 4.92
CA LEU A 253 -2.77 -30.61 5.88
C LEU A 253 -3.10 -30.06 7.27
N LYS A 254 -2.90 -30.88 8.30
CA LYS A 254 -3.17 -30.50 9.70
C LYS A 254 -2.36 -29.30 10.18
N THR A 255 -1.22 -29.04 9.56
CA THR A 255 -0.32 -27.91 9.87
C THR A 255 -0.78 -26.60 9.24
N GLU A 256 -1.51 -26.64 8.12
CA GLU A 256 -1.82 -25.43 7.32
C GLU A 256 -3.30 -25.03 7.41
N ILE A 257 -4.21 -26.01 7.43
CA ILE A 257 -5.65 -25.75 7.48
C ILE A 257 -6.10 -24.90 8.69
N PRO A 258 -5.49 -24.97 9.90
CA PRO A 258 -5.92 -24.15 11.04
C PRO A 258 -5.88 -22.65 10.76
N TRP A 259 -4.93 -22.19 9.94
CA TRP A 259 -4.79 -20.78 9.57
C TRP A 259 -6.06 -20.25 8.89
N TYR A 260 -6.63 -21.05 7.98
CA TYR A 260 -7.89 -20.71 7.30
C TYR A 260 -9.12 -20.96 8.17
N LEU A 261 -9.15 -22.00 9.03
CA LEU A 261 -10.31 -22.26 9.89
C LEU A 261 -10.60 -21.09 10.84
N THR A 262 -9.56 -20.49 11.43
CA THR A 262 -9.66 -19.29 12.27
C THR A 262 -10.22 -18.07 11.49
N ARG A 263 -9.99 -18.05 10.18
CA ARG A 263 -10.31 -16.92 9.28
C ARG A 263 -11.62 -17.04 8.51
N LEU A 264 -12.09 -18.26 8.26
CA LEU A 264 -13.32 -18.56 7.51
C LEU A 264 -14.55 -18.65 8.42
N THR A 265 -14.35 -18.76 9.72
CA THR A 265 -15.42 -18.85 10.72
C THR A 265 -15.76 -17.48 11.32
N ARG A 266 -16.82 -17.43 12.14
CA ARG A 266 -17.13 -16.21 12.90
C ARG A 266 -16.06 -16.01 13.98
N PRO A 267 -15.64 -14.78 14.27
CA PRO A 267 -16.23 -13.51 13.81
C PRO A 267 -15.65 -12.94 12.50
N TRP A 268 -14.72 -13.61 11.83
CA TRP A 268 -13.92 -13.04 10.72
C TRP A 268 -14.53 -13.21 9.33
N ARG A 269 -15.43 -14.18 9.14
CA ARG A 269 -16.14 -14.41 7.88
C ARG A 269 -16.76 -13.13 7.26
N PRO A 270 -17.43 -12.23 8.01
CA PRO A 270 -17.95 -10.98 7.44
C PRO A 270 -16.84 -10.06 6.91
N VAL A 271 -15.69 -9.98 7.59
CA VAL A 271 -14.55 -9.15 7.16
C VAL A 271 -13.97 -9.68 5.85
N LEU A 272 -13.83 -11.01 5.72
CA LEU A 272 -13.46 -11.65 4.47
C LEU A 272 -14.45 -11.34 3.35
N LEU A 273 -15.76 -11.45 3.61
CA LEU A 273 -16.79 -11.14 2.61
C LEU A 273 -16.71 -9.68 2.15
N VAL A 274 -16.40 -8.73 3.04
CA VAL A 274 -16.16 -7.33 2.67
C VAL A 274 -14.91 -7.20 1.78
N SER A 275 -13.80 -7.84 2.16
CA SER A 275 -12.56 -7.84 1.36
C SER A 275 -12.81 -8.35 -0.06
N VAL A 276 -13.41 -9.54 -0.20
CA VAL A 276 -13.62 -10.18 -1.50
C VAL A 276 -14.69 -9.45 -2.32
N THR A 277 -15.78 -8.98 -1.69
CA THR A 277 -16.87 -8.31 -2.42
C THR A 277 -16.47 -6.93 -2.91
N LEU A 278 -15.93 -6.08 -2.01
CA LEU A 278 -15.58 -4.70 -2.34
C LEU A 278 -14.20 -4.59 -3.00
N GLY A 279 -13.28 -5.50 -2.68
CA GLY A 279 -11.92 -5.52 -3.21
C GLY A 279 -11.75 -6.31 -4.51
N PHE A 280 -12.71 -7.17 -4.89
CA PHE A 280 -12.65 -7.94 -6.14
C PHE A 280 -13.97 -7.97 -6.91
N PHE A 281 -15.04 -8.60 -6.40
CA PHE A 281 -16.24 -8.88 -7.22
C PHE A 281 -16.89 -7.62 -7.80
N VAL A 282 -17.16 -6.61 -6.96
CA VAL A 282 -17.78 -5.36 -7.45
C VAL A 282 -16.85 -4.62 -8.42
N PRO A 283 -15.56 -4.37 -8.08
CA PRO A 283 -14.61 -3.78 -9.03
C PRO A 283 -14.49 -4.54 -10.35
N PHE A 284 -14.44 -5.87 -10.31
CA PHE A 284 -14.32 -6.73 -11.48
C PHE A 284 -15.45 -6.49 -12.47
N PHE A 285 -16.70 -6.66 -12.02
CA PHE A 285 -17.86 -6.53 -12.92
C PHE A 285 -18.06 -5.10 -13.41
N VAL A 286 -17.83 -4.09 -12.55
CA VAL A 286 -18.00 -2.68 -12.92
C VAL A 286 -16.93 -2.25 -13.93
N LEU A 287 -15.67 -2.58 -13.69
CA LEU A 287 -14.58 -2.17 -14.57
C LEU A 287 -14.47 -3.03 -15.83
N LEU A 288 -15.06 -4.23 -15.88
CA LEU A 288 -15.09 -5.04 -17.11
C LEU A 288 -15.75 -4.25 -18.27
N TRP A 289 -16.78 -3.47 -17.96
CA TRP A 289 -17.51 -2.63 -18.91
C TRP A 289 -16.70 -1.40 -19.37
N GLY A 290 -16.47 -1.24 -20.67
CA GLY A 290 -15.63 -0.17 -21.23
C GLY A 290 -16.05 1.27 -20.84
N PRO A 291 -17.31 1.68 -21.05
CA PRO A 291 -17.84 2.97 -20.59
C PRO A 291 -17.60 3.29 -19.11
N SER A 292 -17.66 2.30 -18.21
CA SER A 292 -17.40 2.50 -16.78
C SER A 292 -15.98 2.98 -16.52
N LYS A 293 -14.99 2.41 -17.23
CA LYS A 293 -13.57 2.79 -17.11
C LYS A 293 -13.30 4.25 -17.50
N ARG A 294 -14.16 4.86 -18.33
CA ARG A 294 -14.01 6.26 -18.77
C ARG A 294 -14.74 7.26 -17.87
N SER A 295 -15.58 6.78 -16.95
CA SER A 295 -16.37 7.61 -16.05
C SER A 295 -15.61 7.88 -14.75
N ARG A 296 -15.26 9.16 -14.53
CA ARG A 296 -14.57 9.61 -13.29
C ARG A 296 -15.32 9.20 -12.03
N ALA A 297 -16.64 9.38 -12.01
CA ALA A 297 -17.47 9.06 -10.85
C ALA A 297 -17.48 7.55 -10.56
N VAL A 298 -17.58 6.73 -11.60
CA VAL A 298 -17.57 5.26 -11.47
C VAL A 298 -16.20 4.78 -11.02
N VAL A 299 -15.12 5.24 -11.65
CA VAL A 299 -13.75 4.88 -11.26
C VAL A 299 -13.43 5.32 -9.84
N ALA A 300 -13.79 6.56 -9.44
CA ALA A 300 -13.61 7.03 -8.07
C ALA A 300 -14.36 6.14 -7.06
N THR A 301 -15.60 5.76 -7.39
CA THR A 301 -16.40 4.86 -6.53
C THR A 301 -15.73 3.50 -6.40
N VAL A 302 -15.30 2.90 -7.52
CA VAL A 302 -14.60 1.61 -7.51
C VAL A 302 -13.29 1.67 -6.73
N CYS A 303 -12.50 2.72 -6.89
CA CYS A 303 -11.28 2.90 -6.10
C CYS A 303 -11.58 2.99 -4.59
N ALA A 304 -12.62 3.73 -4.19
CA ALA A 304 -13.02 3.80 -2.79
C ALA A 304 -13.47 2.42 -2.26
N LEU A 305 -14.20 1.64 -3.05
CA LEU A 305 -14.59 0.27 -2.71
C LEU A 305 -13.36 -0.64 -2.55
N ILE A 306 -12.40 -0.57 -3.47
CA ILE A 306 -11.15 -1.34 -3.38
C ILE A 306 -10.40 -0.97 -2.11
N LEU A 307 -10.27 0.31 -1.77
CA LEU A 307 -9.60 0.74 -0.54
C LEU A 307 -10.29 0.19 0.71
N LEU A 308 -11.63 0.19 0.77
CA LEU A 308 -12.38 -0.44 1.86
C LEU A 308 -12.15 -1.96 1.91
N GLY A 309 -12.12 -2.62 0.75
CA GLY A 309 -11.78 -4.03 0.64
C GLY A 309 -10.36 -4.33 1.14
N ARG A 310 -9.38 -3.49 0.79
CA ARG A 310 -8.00 -3.61 1.26
C ARG A 310 -7.84 -3.34 2.75
N ILE A 311 -8.63 -2.43 3.35
CA ILE A 311 -8.69 -2.28 4.81
C ILE A 311 -9.16 -3.57 5.47
N ALA A 312 -10.27 -4.14 4.98
CA ALA A 312 -10.81 -5.39 5.48
C ALA A 312 -9.82 -6.55 5.31
N ASP A 313 -9.09 -6.57 4.19
CA ASP A 313 -8.02 -7.52 3.91
C ASP A 313 -6.90 -7.47 4.96
N GLN A 314 -6.37 -6.27 5.27
CA GLN A 314 -5.34 -6.13 6.31
C GLN A 314 -5.84 -6.57 7.68
N TRP A 315 -7.10 -6.28 8.00
CA TRP A 315 -7.72 -6.75 9.25
C TRP A 315 -7.84 -8.27 9.27
N TRP A 316 -8.21 -8.89 8.15
CA TRP A 316 -8.36 -10.33 8.02
C TRP A 316 -7.01 -11.08 8.03
N LEU A 317 -5.94 -10.46 7.55
CA LEU A 317 -4.60 -11.05 7.63
C LEU A 317 -4.04 -11.02 9.05
N VAL A 318 -4.22 -9.91 9.79
CA VAL A 318 -3.53 -9.67 11.07
C VAL A 318 -4.35 -10.04 12.30
N LEU A 319 -5.60 -9.58 12.40
CA LEU A 319 -6.34 -9.61 13.66
C LEU A 319 -6.88 -10.98 14.11
N PRO A 320 -7.13 -11.97 13.22
CA PRO A 320 -7.60 -13.29 13.64
C PRO A 320 -6.66 -14.03 14.60
N GLU A 321 -5.34 -13.84 14.46
CA GLU A 321 -4.33 -14.46 15.33
C GLU A 321 -4.48 -14.08 16.81
N PHE A 322 -5.24 -13.02 17.08
CA PHE A 322 -5.40 -12.46 18.40
C PHE A 322 -6.84 -12.51 18.92
N GLY A 323 -7.78 -13.08 18.15
CA GLY A 323 -9.21 -13.06 18.49
C GLY A 323 -9.80 -11.65 18.63
N ALA A 324 -9.18 -10.64 18.02
CA ALA A 324 -9.39 -9.21 18.34
C ALA A 324 -10.62 -8.55 17.67
N ALA A 325 -11.63 -9.31 17.26
CA ALA A 325 -12.75 -8.79 16.46
C ALA A 325 -13.59 -7.70 17.17
N ARG A 326 -13.63 -7.72 18.51
CA ARG A 326 -14.36 -6.70 19.30
C ARG A 326 -13.67 -5.33 19.32
N LYS A 327 -12.44 -5.23 18.81
CA LYS A 327 -11.60 -4.02 18.86
C LYS A 327 -11.32 -3.41 17.48
N LEU A 328 -12.16 -3.72 16.48
CA LEU A 328 -12.03 -3.14 15.13
C LEU A 328 -12.07 -1.60 15.11
N TRP A 329 -12.72 -0.97 16.10
CA TRP A 329 -12.70 0.49 16.23
C TRP A 329 -11.29 1.04 16.39
N LEU A 330 -10.39 0.32 17.10
CA LEU A 330 -9.01 0.76 17.32
C LEU A 330 -8.19 0.61 16.02
N ALA A 331 -8.42 -0.45 15.25
CA ALA A 331 -7.83 -0.62 13.92
C ALA A 331 -8.28 0.48 12.95
N ALA A 332 -9.56 0.88 13.01
CA ALA A 332 -10.07 2.02 12.26
C ALA A 332 -9.42 3.34 12.72
N SER A 333 -9.27 3.57 14.02
CA SER A 333 -8.56 4.74 14.56
C SER A 333 -7.11 4.81 14.10
N ALA A 334 -6.39 3.68 14.09
CA ALA A 334 -5.01 3.61 13.59
C ALA A 334 -4.91 3.95 12.09
N ILE A 335 -5.84 3.43 11.28
CA ILE A 335 -5.91 3.76 9.85
C ILE A 335 -6.14 5.26 9.65
N LEU A 336 -7.04 5.88 10.43
CA LEU A 336 -7.31 7.31 10.35
C LEU A 336 -6.13 8.15 10.82
N ALA A 337 -5.44 7.74 11.88
CA ALA A 337 -4.29 8.45 12.44
C ALA A 337 -3.13 8.50 11.43
N LEU A 338 -2.64 7.34 11.00
CA LEU A 338 -1.56 7.27 10.02
C LEU A 338 -2.00 7.86 8.67
N GLY A 339 -3.25 7.60 8.29
CA GLY A 339 -3.82 8.09 7.05
C GLY A 339 -3.93 9.59 6.95
N GLY A 340 -4.34 10.26 8.03
CA GLY A 340 -4.37 11.72 8.07
C GLY A 340 -2.98 12.31 7.82
N GLY A 341 -1.93 11.74 8.45
CA GLY A 341 -0.54 12.14 8.20
C GLY A 341 -0.08 11.88 6.76
N MET A 342 -0.33 10.68 6.24
CA MET A 342 0.01 10.28 4.87
C MET A 342 -0.69 11.15 3.82
N VAL A 343 -2.00 11.40 3.97
CA VAL A 343 -2.79 12.23 3.05
C VAL A 343 -2.36 13.71 3.13
N LEU A 344 -1.98 14.23 4.30
CA LEU A 344 -1.44 15.58 4.42
C LEU A 344 -0.10 15.73 3.71
N MET A 345 0.81 14.77 3.90
CA MET A 345 2.10 14.74 3.23
C MET A 345 1.93 14.62 1.72
N PHE A 346 1.10 13.67 1.26
CA PHE A 346 0.73 13.49 -0.14
C PHE A 346 0.16 14.78 -0.76
N ASN A 347 -0.81 15.42 -0.10
CA ASN A 347 -1.41 16.66 -0.60
C ASN A 347 -0.41 17.82 -0.66
N THR A 348 0.54 17.87 0.28
CA THR A 348 1.59 18.88 0.31
C THR A 348 2.57 18.67 -0.85
N ALA A 349 3.03 17.44 -1.06
CA ALA A 349 3.89 17.05 -2.17
C ALA A 349 3.23 17.37 -3.53
N LEU A 350 1.93 17.08 -3.64
CA LEU A 350 1.16 17.34 -4.87
C LEU A 350 0.91 18.83 -5.13
N ARG A 351 0.81 19.66 -4.09
CA ARG A 351 0.64 21.13 -4.21
C ARG A 351 1.95 21.86 -4.51
N TYR A 352 3.06 21.33 -4.01
CA TYR A 352 4.36 21.97 -4.11
C TYR A 352 5.37 21.03 -4.80
N PRO A 353 5.17 20.71 -6.10
CA PRO A 353 6.04 19.80 -6.83
C PRO A 353 7.49 20.32 -6.94
N ALA A 354 7.70 21.63 -6.77
CA ALA A 354 9.03 22.23 -6.65
C ALA A 354 9.84 21.71 -5.45
N LEU A 355 9.19 21.21 -4.39
CA LEU A 355 9.86 20.56 -3.26
C LEU A 355 10.45 19.20 -3.63
N LEU A 356 9.90 18.54 -4.66
CA LEU A 356 10.33 17.22 -5.10
C LEU A 356 11.44 17.29 -6.16
N ARG A 357 11.50 18.39 -6.93
CA ARG A 357 12.42 18.55 -8.06
C ARG A 357 13.44 19.66 -7.81
N ALA A 358 14.66 19.29 -7.45
CA ALA A 358 15.79 20.20 -7.48
C ALA A 358 16.21 20.42 -8.94
N ARG A 359 16.08 21.67 -9.43
CA ARG A 359 16.41 22.18 -10.78
C ARG A 359 15.56 21.62 -11.93
N ARG A 360 14.69 22.48 -12.49
CA ARG A 360 14.47 22.46 -13.94
C ARG A 360 15.75 22.97 -14.59
N LEU A 361 16.41 22.16 -15.42
CA LEU A 361 17.23 22.75 -16.48
C LEU A 361 16.28 23.56 -17.38
N PRO A 362 16.72 24.73 -17.90
CA PRO A 362 15.88 25.52 -18.78
C PRO A 362 15.39 24.63 -19.92
N THR A 363 14.08 24.58 -20.12
CA THR A 363 13.52 24.06 -21.36
C THR A 363 14.08 24.95 -22.45
N TRP A 364 15.06 24.44 -23.22
CA TRP A 364 15.46 25.07 -24.46
C TRP A 364 14.20 25.23 -25.29
N SER A 365 13.72 26.47 -25.41
CA SER A 365 12.75 26.83 -26.45
C SER A 365 13.45 26.56 -27.76
N ALA A 366 12.97 25.57 -28.50
CA ALA A 366 13.34 25.38 -29.89
C ALA A 366 12.70 26.50 -30.73
N ASP A 367 13.13 27.73 -30.48
CA ASP A 367 12.91 28.88 -31.34
C ASP A 367 14.23 29.14 -32.07
N HIS A 368 14.53 28.29 -33.04
CA HIS A 368 15.52 28.59 -34.06
C HIS A 368 14.85 28.45 -35.43
N GLY A 369 14.49 29.63 -35.95
CA GLY A 369 14.41 30.09 -37.34
C GLY A 369 14.39 29.08 -38.46
#